data_AF-A0A972XH15-F1
#
_entry.id   AF-A0A972XH15-F1
#
_cell.length_a   1.000
_cell.length_b   1.000
_cell.length_c   1.000
_cell.angle_alpha   90.00
_cell.angle_beta   90.00
_cell.angle_gamma   90.00
#
_symmetry.space_group_name_H-M   'P 1'
#
loop_
_entity.id
_entity.type
_entity.pdbx_description
1 polymer ?
#
loop_
_entity_poly.entity_id
_entity_poly.type
_entity_poly.pdbx_seq_one_letter_code
_entity_poly.pdbx_strand_id
1 'polypeptide(L)'
;MSHPMINSGDPLVADLLAGTIDLIREAGGYVAPSTLIIERAGQLSITSSVLDGETLLRIPRAAFVRVDRVTFSLDQDHIVIAQVPEDCGELEWELLYLQVALHNACDKVNWMRRTHPSLDPGLPVNLIEAVRRVVPSFRSPRMEPVDMLWANRCFRIPMTDQGASERVLIPLVDLLNHHAEGAVGDWGGEAFEVSARLPFGTAQCALDYGMDRDPLEMAIVYGFFDPSTGITDGRGYDIDALKRIIALASTADAPESAQPLRLSAARIVRELESRA
;
A
#
# COMPACT_ATOMS: atom_id res chain seq x y z
N MET A 1 -3.14 -23.86 16.44
CA MET A 1 -2.75 -24.74 15.31
C MET A 1 -2.32 -23.83 14.17
N SER A 2 -1.23 -24.10 13.45
CA SER A 2 -0.80 -23.24 12.35
C SER A 2 -1.77 -23.33 11.18
N HIS A 3 -2.35 -22.21 10.76
CA HIS A 3 -3.23 -22.16 9.59
C HIS A 3 -2.41 -22.47 8.32
N PRO A 4 -2.85 -23.37 7.42
CA PRO A 4 -2.02 -23.89 6.31
C PRO A 4 -1.61 -22.84 5.27
N MET A 5 -2.30 -21.70 5.24
CA MET A 5 -2.07 -20.61 4.28
C MET A 5 -1.22 -19.47 4.86
N ILE A 6 -0.69 -19.61 6.07
CA ILE A 6 0.01 -18.53 6.77
C ILE A 6 1.39 -18.99 7.20
N ASN A 7 2.39 -18.19 6.85
CA ASN A 7 3.77 -18.36 7.25
C ASN A 7 4.28 -17.06 7.87
N SER A 8 4.12 -16.94 9.20
CA SER A 8 4.58 -15.79 9.99
C SER A 8 5.53 -16.25 11.09
N GLY A 9 6.50 -15.39 11.42
CA GLY A 9 7.36 -15.57 12.59
C GLY A 9 6.70 -15.11 13.89
N ASP A 10 5.58 -14.39 13.81
CA ASP A 10 4.82 -13.85 14.92
C ASP A 10 3.47 -14.58 15.07
N PRO A 11 3.25 -15.32 16.18
CA PRO A 11 1.98 -16.00 16.43
C PRO A 11 0.75 -15.08 16.43
N LEU A 12 0.89 -13.84 16.92
CA LEU A 12 -0.23 -12.89 16.92
C LEU A 12 -0.62 -12.51 15.50
N VAL A 13 0.36 -12.19 14.65
CA VAL A 13 0.09 -11.88 13.24
C VAL A 13 -0.51 -13.09 12.53
N ALA A 14 -0.03 -14.30 12.83
CA ALA A 14 -0.59 -15.52 12.26
C ALA A 14 -2.08 -15.71 12.62
N ASP A 15 -2.44 -15.49 13.88
CA ASP A 15 -3.83 -15.62 14.35
C ASP A 15 -4.75 -14.54 13.75
N LEU A 16 -4.27 -13.30 13.63
CA LEU A 16 -5.02 -12.19 13.02
C LEU A 16 -5.29 -12.42 11.53
N LEU A 17 -4.29 -12.92 10.79
CA LEU A 17 -4.45 -13.29 9.39
C LEU A 17 -5.40 -14.49 9.23
N ALA A 18 -5.34 -15.48 10.13
CA ALA A 18 -6.23 -16.65 10.10
C ALA A 18 -7.68 -16.22 10.32
N GLY A 19 -7.95 -15.41 11.34
CA GLY A 19 -9.28 -14.86 11.59
C GLY A 19 -9.80 -14.03 10.42
N THR A 20 -8.94 -13.26 9.75
CA THR A 20 -9.31 -12.51 8.54
C THR A 20 -9.75 -13.46 7.41
N ILE A 21 -9.00 -14.53 7.15
CA ILE A 21 -9.35 -15.52 6.12
C ILE A 21 -10.67 -16.22 6.44
N ASP A 22 -10.87 -16.62 7.70
CA ASP A 22 -12.07 -17.34 8.13
C ASP A 22 -13.33 -16.46 7.96
N LEU A 23 -13.30 -15.21 8.42
CA LEU A 23 -14.41 -14.26 8.24
C LEU A 23 -14.72 -13.98 6.76
N ILE A 24 -13.70 -13.84 5.92
CA ILE A 24 -13.90 -13.67 4.47
C ILE A 24 -14.61 -14.89 3.87
N ARG A 25 -14.21 -16.10 4.27
CA ARG A 25 -14.83 -17.35 3.78
C ARG A 25 -16.26 -17.50 4.27
N GLU A 26 -16.53 -17.19 5.53
CA GLU A 26 -17.88 -17.18 6.11
C GLU A 26 -18.79 -16.21 5.36
N ALA A 27 -18.27 -15.07 4.91
CA ALA A 27 -18.98 -14.10 4.08
C ALA A 27 -19.20 -14.54 2.61
N GLY A 28 -18.77 -15.75 2.21
CA GLY A 28 -18.85 -16.24 0.84
C GLY A 28 -17.72 -15.76 -0.07
N GLY A 29 -16.62 -15.28 0.51
CA GLY A 29 -15.39 -14.96 -0.21
C GLY A 29 -14.57 -16.19 -0.60
N TYR A 30 -13.59 -15.96 -1.45
CA TYR A 30 -12.67 -16.99 -1.93
C TYR A 30 -11.22 -16.54 -1.79
N VAL A 31 -10.40 -17.45 -1.27
CA VAL A 31 -8.94 -17.33 -1.25
C VAL A 31 -8.42 -18.63 -1.84
N ALA A 32 -7.63 -18.54 -2.92
CA ALA A 32 -7.19 -19.73 -3.63
C ALA A 32 -6.42 -20.69 -2.69
N PRO A 33 -6.67 -22.02 -2.75
CA PRO A 33 -6.11 -22.96 -1.77
C PRO A 33 -4.57 -23.00 -1.70
N SER A 34 -3.89 -22.67 -2.80
CA SER A 34 -2.43 -22.61 -2.87
C SER A 34 -1.85 -21.24 -2.47
N THR A 35 -2.69 -20.31 -2.02
CA THR A 35 -2.26 -19.01 -1.51
C THR A 35 -1.52 -19.20 -0.18
N LEU A 36 -0.35 -18.58 -0.08
CA LEU A 36 0.44 -18.49 1.14
C LEU A 36 0.72 -17.02 1.44
N ILE A 37 0.19 -16.55 2.58
CA ILE A 37 0.48 -15.24 3.14
C ILE A 37 1.73 -15.36 4.00
N ILE A 38 2.72 -14.53 3.69
CA ILE A 38 4.02 -14.54 4.33
C ILE A 38 4.20 -13.24 5.11
N GLU A 39 4.52 -13.34 6.39
CA GLU A 39 4.95 -12.21 7.20
C GLU A 39 6.44 -12.35 7.53
N ARG A 40 7.23 -11.30 7.31
CA ARG A 40 8.63 -11.21 7.73
C ARG A 40 8.93 -9.81 8.28
N ALA A 41 9.26 -9.72 9.56
CA ALA A 41 9.62 -8.47 10.21
C ALA A 41 8.57 -7.36 9.98
N GLY A 42 7.29 -7.71 10.12
CA GLY A 42 6.15 -6.82 9.90
C GLY A 42 5.84 -6.53 8.43
N GLN A 43 6.58 -7.09 7.47
CA GLN A 43 6.25 -7.00 6.04
C GLN A 43 5.40 -8.17 5.61
N LEU A 44 4.35 -7.88 4.82
CA LEU A 44 3.36 -8.86 4.37
C LEU A 44 3.48 -9.01 2.86
N SER A 45 3.37 -10.24 2.38
CA SER A 45 3.28 -10.54 0.96
C SER A 45 2.42 -11.78 0.73
N ILE A 46 1.93 -11.92 -0.50
CA ILE A 46 1.18 -13.08 -0.94
C ILE A 46 1.96 -13.81 -2.02
N THR A 47 2.05 -15.12 -1.86
CA THR A 47 2.56 -16.03 -2.89
C THR A 47 1.50 -17.06 -3.23
N SER A 48 1.52 -17.59 -4.45
CA SER A 48 0.57 -18.61 -4.88
C SER A 48 1.11 -19.44 -6.04
N SER A 49 0.62 -20.68 -6.16
CA SER A 49 0.88 -21.54 -7.32
C SER A 49 -0.28 -21.56 -8.32
N VAL A 50 -1.27 -20.67 -8.15
CA VAL A 50 -2.36 -20.44 -9.11
C VAL A 50 -1.78 -19.99 -10.45
N LEU A 51 -2.37 -20.44 -11.56
CA LEU A 51 -1.90 -20.07 -12.89
C LEU A 51 -2.27 -18.63 -13.23
N ASP A 52 -1.48 -18.01 -14.09
CA ASP A 52 -1.72 -16.66 -14.58
C ASP A 52 -3.14 -16.50 -15.16
N GLY A 53 -3.89 -15.52 -14.66
CA GLY A 53 -5.28 -15.26 -15.05
C GLY A 53 -6.37 -16.00 -14.24
N GLU A 54 -6.04 -17.05 -13.50
CA GLU A 54 -7.00 -17.74 -12.61
C GLU A 54 -7.30 -16.89 -11.36
N THR A 55 -8.48 -17.10 -10.76
CA THR A 55 -8.89 -16.35 -9.56
C THR A 55 -7.96 -16.62 -8.38
N LEU A 56 -7.36 -15.56 -7.82
CA LEU A 56 -6.56 -15.60 -6.61
C LEU A 56 -7.41 -15.26 -5.37
N LEU A 57 -8.09 -14.12 -5.43
CA LEU A 57 -8.94 -13.60 -4.35
C LEU A 57 -10.31 -13.19 -4.91
N ARG A 58 -11.36 -13.40 -4.13
CA ARG A 58 -12.67 -12.77 -4.31
C ARG A 58 -13.19 -12.34 -2.95
N ILE A 59 -13.21 -11.04 -2.70
CA ILE A 59 -13.63 -10.47 -1.43
C ILE A 59 -15.04 -9.89 -1.59
N PRO A 60 -16.06 -10.44 -0.90
CA PRO A 60 -17.42 -9.94 -1.02
C PRO A 60 -17.53 -8.54 -0.41
N ARG A 61 -18.43 -7.71 -0.94
CA ARG A 61 -18.69 -6.34 -0.46
C ARG A 61 -18.95 -6.27 1.04
N ALA A 62 -19.61 -7.30 1.60
CA ALA A 62 -19.91 -7.38 3.02
C ALA A 62 -18.65 -7.46 3.91
N ALA A 63 -17.51 -7.87 3.35
CA ALA A 63 -16.22 -7.95 4.03
C ALA A 63 -15.32 -6.71 3.80
N PHE A 64 -15.85 -5.64 3.22
CA PHE A 64 -15.10 -4.38 3.07
C PHE A 64 -15.15 -3.57 4.36
N VAL A 65 -14.08 -2.82 4.64
CA VAL A 65 -13.98 -1.92 5.79
C VAL A 65 -14.00 -0.47 5.31
N ARG A 66 -15.08 0.27 5.61
CA ARG A 66 -15.26 1.68 5.18
C ARG A 66 -14.50 2.63 6.11
N VAL A 67 -13.20 2.77 5.85
CA VAL A 67 -12.28 3.51 6.73
C VAL A 67 -12.65 4.98 6.89
N ASP A 68 -13.23 5.63 5.86
CA ASP A 68 -13.61 7.06 5.94
C ASP A 68 -14.74 7.33 6.95
N ARG A 69 -15.46 6.30 7.37
CA ARG A 69 -16.54 6.41 8.34
C ARG A 69 -16.08 6.21 9.77
N VAL A 70 -14.88 5.68 9.97
CA VAL A 70 -14.30 5.39 11.29
C VAL A 70 -13.40 6.55 11.70
N THR A 71 -13.53 6.99 12.96
CA THR A 71 -12.59 7.95 13.52
C THR A 71 -11.42 7.21 14.14
N PHE A 72 -10.23 7.49 13.63
CA PHE A 72 -8.97 6.95 14.15
C PHE A 72 -8.21 8.00 14.96
N SER A 73 -7.43 7.53 15.93
CA SER A 73 -6.41 8.32 16.62
C SER A 73 -5.12 7.52 16.71
N LEU A 74 -4.03 8.19 17.09
CA LEU A 74 -2.79 7.53 17.45
C LEU A 74 -2.55 7.66 18.95
N ASP A 75 -2.27 6.53 19.61
CA ASP A 75 -1.78 6.49 20.99
C ASP A 75 -0.44 5.74 21.02
N GLN A 76 0.63 6.42 21.44
CA GLN A 76 2.00 5.89 21.44
C GLN A 76 2.36 5.17 20.13
N ASP A 77 1.98 5.77 19.01
CA ASP A 77 2.20 5.26 17.64
C ASP A 77 1.39 4.02 17.23
N HIS A 78 0.48 3.56 18.08
CA HIS A 78 -0.54 2.57 17.74
C HIS A 78 -1.81 3.23 17.22
N ILE A 79 -2.42 2.60 16.22
CA ILE A 79 -3.73 2.97 15.71
C ILE A 79 -4.78 2.60 16.76
N VAL A 80 -5.60 3.57 17.14
CA VAL A 80 -6.74 3.40 18.04
C VAL A 80 -8.00 3.78 17.30
N ILE A 81 -9.03 2.94 17.42
CA ILE A 81 -10.38 3.22 16.92
C ILE A 81 -11.07 4.09 17.98
N ALA A 82 -11.24 5.37 17.69
CA ALA A 82 -11.86 6.33 18.61
C ALA A 82 -13.40 6.27 18.53
N GLN A 83 -13.94 6.09 17.33
CA GLN A 83 -15.39 6.00 17.11
C GLN A 83 -15.69 5.14 15.87
N VAL A 84 -16.70 4.28 16.00
CA VAL A 84 -17.28 3.51 14.89
C VAL A 84 -18.73 3.98 14.68
N PRO A 85 -19.21 4.16 13.44
CA PRO A 85 -20.61 4.44 13.15
C PRO A 85 -21.56 3.35 13.64
N GLU A 86 -22.79 3.73 13.97
CA GLU A 86 -23.84 2.79 14.41
C GLU A 86 -24.31 1.85 13.29
N ASP A 87 -24.14 2.23 12.03
CA ASP A 87 -24.52 1.44 10.85
C ASP A 87 -23.34 0.65 10.24
N CYS A 88 -22.29 0.45 11.04
CA CYS A 88 -21.24 -0.52 10.76
C CYS A 88 -21.80 -1.93 10.97
N GLY A 89 -21.69 -2.80 9.97
CA GLY A 89 -22.16 -4.18 10.10
C GLY A 89 -21.27 -4.99 11.04
N GLU A 90 -21.79 -6.08 11.61
CA GLU A 90 -21.05 -6.95 12.54
C GLU A 90 -19.76 -7.50 11.91
N LEU A 91 -19.84 -8.04 10.69
CA LEU A 91 -18.68 -8.53 9.95
C LEU A 91 -17.64 -7.43 9.64
N GLU A 92 -18.11 -6.24 9.21
CA GLU A 92 -17.25 -5.10 8.94
C GLU A 92 -16.53 -4.64 10.22
N TRP A 93 -17.24 -4.66 11.34
CA TRP A 93 -16.70 -4.32 12.65
C TRP A 93 -15.60 -5.32 13.05
N GLU A 94 -15.84 -6.62 12.97
CA GLU A 94 -14.82 -7.63 13.30
C GLU A 94 -13.58 -7.50 12.42
N LEU A 95 -13.76 -7.32 11.11
CA LEU A 95 -12.66 -7.11 10.17
C LEU A 95 -11.90 -5.81 10.46
N LEU A 96 -12.59 -4.72 10.80
CA LEU A 96 -11.95 -3.45 11.19
C LEU A 96 -10.98 -3.67 12.36
N TYR A 97 -11.42 -4.35 13.42
CA TYR A 97 -10.58 -4.61 14.59
C TYR A 97 -9.40 -5.52 14.26
N LEU A 98 -9.62 -6.57 13.45
CA LEU A 98 -8.54 -7.45 13.00
C LEU A 98 -7.50 -6.70 12.15
N GLN A 99 -7.93 -5.84 11.22
CA GLN A 99 -7.01 -5.09 10.36
C GLN A 99 -6.22 -4.04 11.14
N VAL A 100 -6.86 -3.33 12.08
CA VAL A 100 -6.16 -2.40 12.98
C VAL A 100 -5.15 -3.13 13.84
N ALA A 101 -5.53 -4.27 14.44
CA ALA A 101 -4.62 -5.10 15.23
C ALA A 101 -3.46 -5.64 14.38
N LEU A 102 -3.72 -6.07 13.15
CA LEU A 102 -2.72 -6.59 12.23
C LEU A 102 -1.69 -5.52 11.86
N HIS A 103 -2.14 -4.32 11.53
CA HIS A 103 -1.24 -3.21 11.20
C HIS A 103 -0.43 -2.73 12.40
N ASN A 104 -1.01 -2.75 13.61
CA ASN A 104 -0.29 -2.47 14.86
C ASN A 104 0.76 -3.56 15.15
N ALA A 105 0.41 -4.84 15.03
CA ALA A 105 1.34 -5.95 15.23
C ALA A 105 2.49 -5.93 14.21
N CYS A 106 2.21 -5.49 12.99
CA CYS A 106 3.22 -5.29 11.94
C CYS A 106 4.00 -3.95 12.05
N ASP A 107 3.79 -3.16 13.10
CA ASP A 107 4.45 -1.85 13.33
C ASP A 107 4.32 -0.89 12.11
N LYS A 108 3.21 -0.96 11.36
CA LYS A 108 3.11 -0.30 10.05
C LYS A 108 3.23 1.22 10.12
N VAL A 109 2.64 1.84 11.14
CA VAL A 109 2.69 3.30 11.32
C VAL A 109 4.12 3.78 11.58
N ASN A 110 4.84 3.14 12.49
CA ASN A 110 6.23 3.52 12.77
C ASN A 110 7.17 3.20 11.62
N TRP A 111 6.99 2.05 10.97
CA TRP A 111 7.72 1.72 9.76
C TRP A 111 7.51 2.82 8.70
N MET A 112 6.26 3.21 8.41
CA MET A 112 5.97 4.30 7.48
C MET A 112 6.57 5.63 7.90
N ARG A 113 6.56 5.98 9.20
CA ARG A 113 7.21 7.20 9.68
C ARG A 113 8.71 7.22 9.40
N ARG A 114 9.39 6.07 9.38
CA ARG A 114 10.83 5.98 9.11
C ARG A 114 11.15 5.87 7.61
N THR A 115 10.28 5.23 6.82
CA THR A 115 10.58 4.89 5.42
C THR A 115 9.84 5.76 4.40
N HIS A 116 8.76 6.43 4.79
CA HIS A 116 7.96 7.22 3.85
C HIS A 116 8.48 8.67 3.76
N PRO A 117 8.91 9.15 2.57
CA PRO A 117 9.50 10.48 2.44
C PRO A 117 8.55 11.62 2.79
N SER A 118 7.23 11.42 2.76
CA SER A 118 6.28 12.45 3.20
C SER A 118 6.05 12.49 4.73
N LEU A 119 6.42 11.45 5.47
CA LEU A 119 6.19 11.33 6.92
C LEU A 119 7.45 11.52 7.75
N ASP A 120 8.62 11.20 7.20
CA ASP A 120 9.87 11.14 7.96
C ASP A 120 10.31 12.51 8.54
N PRO A 121 10.29 12.70 9.87
CA PRO A 121 10.76 13.95 10.47
C PRO A 121 12.27 14.17 10.28
N GLY A 122 13.06 13.12 10.02
CA GLY A 122 14.50 13.16 9.80
C GLY A 122 14.92 13.52 8.37
N LEU A 123 13.99 13.64 7.42
CA LEU A 123 14.34 13.99 6.04
C LEU A 123 14.95 15.41 5.96
N PRO A 124 16.17 15.58 5.41
CA PRO A 124 16.84 16.88 5.39
C PRO A 124 16.04 17.99 4.68
N VAL A 125 16.01 19.19 5.26
CA VAL A 125 15.24 20.33 4.73
C VAL A 125 15.65 20.70 3.30
N ASN A 126 16.95 20.67 3.00
CA ASN A 126 17.48 20.93 1.66
C ASN A 126 17.01 19.90 0.62
N LEU A 127 16.82 18.64 1.01
CA LEU A 127 16.25 17.59 0.16
C LEU A 127 14.76 17.82 -0.04
N ILE A 128 14.01 18.18 1.01
CA ILE A 128 12.60 18.57 0.90
C ILE A 128 12.43 19.73 -0.08
N GLU A 129 13.25 20.77 0.02
CA GLU A 129 13.25 21.91 -0.90
C GLU A 129 13.59 21.51 -2.33
N ALA A 130 14.56 20.61 -2.53
CA ALA A 130 14.90 20.10 -3.86
C ALA A 130 13.73 19.35 -4.49
N VAL A 131 13.07 18.46 -3.73
CA VAL A 131 11.87 17.76 -4.18
C VAL A 131 10.75 18.74 -4.49
N ARG A 132 10.53 19.78 -3.66
CA ARG A 132 9.50 20.80 -3.90
C ARG A 132 9.69 21.64 -5.17
N ARG A 133 10.92 21.76 -5.68
CA ARG A 133 11.14 22.40 -6.99
C ARG A 133 10.56 21.59 -8.15
N VAL A 134 10.46 20.28 -7.96
CA VAL A 134 9.94 19.34 -8.96
C VAL A 134 8.47 19.02 -8.71
N VAL A 135 8.09 18.82 -7.43
CA VAL A 135 6.73 18.51 -6.97
C VAL A 135 6.34 19.50 -5.87
N PRO A 136 5.76 20.67 -6.22
CA PRO A 136 5.50 21.76 -5.27
C PRO A 136 4.62 21.38 -4.06
N SER A 137 3.73 20.40 -4.21
CA SER A 137 2.84 19.92 -3.16
C SER A 137 3.51 18.98 -2.14
N PHE A 138 4.79 18.63 -2.31
CA PHE A 138 5.47 17.70 -1.40
C PHE A 138 5.42 18.19 0.05
N ARG A 139 4.81 17.38 0.93
CA ARG A 139 4.51 17.67 2.36
C ARG A 139 3.64 18.91 2.60
N SER A 140 2.76 19.27 1.65
CA SER A 140 1.86 20.43 1.77
C SER A 140 0.45 20.10 1.21
N PRO A 141 -0.56 19.85 2.06
CA PRO A 141 -0.49 19.81 3.53
C PRO A 141 0.28 18.57 4.04
N ARG A 142 0.70 18.61 5.31
CA ARG A 142 1.23 17.43 5.99
C ARG A 142 0.06 16.49 6.29
N MET A 143 0.18 15.23 5.89
CA MET A 143 -0.79 14.19 6.24
C MET A 143 -0.41 13.52 7.56
N GLU A 144 -1.42 13.16 8.35
CA GLU A 144 -1.20 12.34 9.54
C GLU A 144 -0.79 10.91 9.14
N PRO A 145 0.04 10.22 9.94
CA PRO A 145 0.53 8.88 9.60
C PRO A 145 -0.58 7.85 9.38
N VAL A 146 -1.67 7.93 10.14
CA VAL A 146 -2.82 7.03 9.99
C VAL A 146 -3.58 7.27 8.68
N ASP A 147 -3.73 8.54 8.29
CA ASP A 147 -4.34 8.89 7.01
C ASP A 147 -3.51 8.41 5.83
N MET A 148 -2.18 8.53 5.94
CA MET A 148 -1.25 8.01 4.93
C MET A 148 -1.32 6.48 4.84
N LEU A 149 -1.42 5.77 5.98
CA LEU A 149 -1.55 4.31 6.00
C LEU A 149 -2.77 3.87 5.17
N TRP A 150 -3.92 4.50 5.43
CA TRP A 150 -5.16 4.18 4.72
C TRP A 150 -5.15 4.65 3.27
N ALA A 151 -4.55 5.82 2.98
CA ALA A 151 -4.39 6.30 1.60
C ALA A 151 -3.59 5.32 0.72
N ASN A 152 -2.66 4.57 1.31
CA ASN A 152 -1.81 3.61 0.59
C ASN A 152 -2.35 2.18 0.56
N ARG A 153 -3.55 1.92 1.12
CA ARG A 153 -4.13 0.57 1.27
C ARG A 153 -5.58 0.46 0.83
N CYS A 154 -6.28 1.59 0.79
CA CYS A 154 -7.70 1.62 0.49
C CYS A 154 -7.94 1.92 -0.99
N PHE A 155 -9.02 1.33 -1.49
CA PHE A 155 -9.57 1.60 -2.81
C PHE A 155 -10.69 2.63 -2.69
N ARG A 156 -10.91 3.42 -3.74
CA ARG A 156 -12.09 4.29 -3.81
C ARG A 156 -13.21 3.53 -4.51
N ILE A 157 -14.20 3.07 -3.75
CA ILE A 157 -15.30 2.24 -4.28
C ILE A 157 -16.64 2.94 -4.06
N PRO A 158 -17.54 2.94 -5.07
CA PRO A 158 -18.91 3.42 -4.91
C PRO A 158 -19.69 2.41 -4.06
N MET A 159 -19.90 2.74 -2.78
CA MET A 159 -20.59 1.87 -1.83
C MET A 159 -22.12 2.05 -1.83
N THR A 160 -22.66 2.91 -2.67
CA THR A 160 -24.11 3.06 -2.92
C THR A 160 -24.34 3.46 -4.37
N ASP A 161 -25.50 3.12 -4.94
CA ASP A 161 -25.83 3.35 -6.36
C ASP A 161 -25.82 4.84 -6.77
N GLN A 162 -25.91 5.76 -5.81
CA GLN A 162 -25.96 7.20 -6.02
C GLN A 162 -24.85 7.97 -5.26
N GLY A 163 -23.96 7.25 -4.57
CA GLY A 163 -22.98 7.85 -3.67
C GLY A 163 -21.66 8.21 -4.34
N ALA A 164 -20.97 9.18 -3.75
CA ALA A 164 -19.55 9.38 -4.01
C ALA A 164 -18.77 8.13 -3.56
N SER A 165 -17.69 7.79 -4.28
CA SER A 165 -16.77 6.75 -3.84
C SER A 165 -16.14 7.13 -2.50
N GLU A 166 -16.12 6.19 -1.56
CA GLU A 166 -15.42 6.31 -0.28
C GLU A 166 -14.18 5.42 -0.27
N ARG A 167 -13.22 5.71 0.61
CA ARG A 167 -12.07 4.81 0.83
C ARG A 167 -12.54 3.58 1.59
N VAL A 168 -12.30 2.42 0.98
CA VAL A 168 -12.55 1.11 1.57
C VAL A 168 -11.27 0.30 1.60
N LEU A 169 -10.98 -0.29 2.75
CA LEU A 169 -9.97 -1.33 2.85
C LEU A 169 -10.63 -2.65 2.42
N ILE A 170 -9.94 -3.39 1.56
CA ILE A 170 -10.36 -4.71 1.09
C ILE A 170 -9.35 -5.70 1.67
N PRO A 171 -9.68 -6.38 2.79
CA PRO A 171 -8.73 -7.22 3.49
C PRO A 171 -8.12 -8.29 2.57
N LEU A 172 -6.86 -8.64 2.81
CA LEU A 172 -6.01 -9.51 1.98
C LEU A 172 -5.56 -8.90 0.65
N VAL A 173 -6.39 -8.12 -0.01
CA VAL A 173 -5.99 -7.42 -1.26
C VAL A 173 -4.93 -6.36 -0.96
N ASP A 174 -5.03 -5.67 0.18
CA ASP A 174 -4.05 -4.68 0.64
C ASP A 174 -2.65 -5.28 0.96
N LEU A 175 -2.56 -6.61 1.06
CA LEU A 175 -1.31 -7.34 1.29
C LEU A 175 -0.56 -7.65 -0.01
N LEU A 176 -1.18 -7.43 -1.17
CA LEU A 176 -0.51 -7.54 -2.46
C LEU A 176 0.38 -6.32 -2.67
N ASN A 177 1.67 -6.57 -2.85
CA ASN A 177 2.63 -5.52 -3.20
C ASN A 177 2.42 -5.05 -4.65
N HIS A 178 2.87 -3.83 -4.93
CA HIS A 178 2.75 -3.26 -6.26
C HIS A 178 3.72 -3.88 -7.27
N HIS A 179 3.26 -4.01 -8.51
CA HIS A 179 4.10 -4.11 -9.72
C HIS A 179 3.29 -3.58 -10.92
N ALA A 180 3.94 -2.91 -11.89
CA ALA A 180 3.23 -2.37 -13.07
C ALA A 180 2.58 -3.45 -13.95
N GLU A 181 3.13 -4.67 -13.95
CA GLU A 181 2.54 -5.85 -14.61
C GLU A 181 1.76 -6.76 -13.63
N GLY A 182 1.39 -6.21 -12.47
CA GLY A 182 0.58 -6.92 -11.47
C GLY A 182 -0.85 -7.17 -11.93
N ALA A 183 -1.62 -7.84 -11.08
CA ALA A 183 -3.04 -8.05 -11.30
C ALA A 183 -3.79 -6.72 -11.26
N VAL A 184 -4.80 -6.56 -12.11
CA VAL A 184 -5.76 -5.46 -11.98
C VAL A 184 -6.94 -6.00 -11.18
N GLY A 185 -7.26 -5.33 -10.08
CA GLY A 185 -8.45 -5.67 -9.30
C GLY A 185 -9.72 -5.28 -10.04
N ASP A 186 -10.72 -6.16 -10.04
CA ASP A 186 -12.01 -5.93 -10.68
C ASP A 186 -13.11 -5.74 -9.64
N TRP A 187 -13.90 -4.69 -9.78
CA TRP A 187 -15.03 -4.39 -8.90
C TRP A 187 -16.35 -4.59 -9.66
N GLY A 188 -17.02 -5.70 -9.36
CA GLY A 188 -18.28 -6.09 -10.01
C GLY A 188 -19.57 -5.59 -9.31
N GLY A 189 -19.47 -4.71 -8.32
CA GLY A 189 -20.61 -4.23 -7.52
C GLY A 189 -20.93 -5.06 -6.27
N GLU A 190 -20.61 -6.36 -6.29
CA GLU A 190 -20.89 -7.30 -5.20
C GLU A 190 -19.62 -7.91 -4.58
N ALA A 191 -18.51 -7.93 -5.31
CA ALA A 191 -17.23 -8.42 -4.84
C ALA A 191 -16.08 -7.73 -5.58
N PHE A 192 -14.93 -7.69 -4.91
CA PHE A 192 -13.66 -7.31 -5.50
C PHE A 192 -12.87 -8.58 -5.83
N GLU A 193 -12.54 -8.76 -7.09
CA GLU A 193 -11.86 -9.94 -7.61
C GLU A 193 -10.44 -9.60 -8.05
N VAL A 194 -9.52 -10.52 -7.76
CA VAL A 194 -8.13 -10.42 -8.19
C VAL A 194 -7.75 -11.74 -8.83
N SER A 195 -7.43 -11.71 -10.12
CA SER A 195 -6.79 -12.85 -10.80
C SER A 195 -5.28 -12.87 -10.51
N ALA A 196 -4.69 -14.05 -10.45
CA ALA A 196 -3.26 -14.19 -10.22
C ALA A 196 -2.45 -13.59 -11.39
N ARG A 197 -1.43 -12.80 -11.04
CA ARG A 197 -0.33 -12.37 -11.91
C ARG A 197 0.99 -12.59 -11.17
N LEU A 198 2.01 -13.08 -11.88
CA LEU A 198 3.31 -13.46 -11.31
C LEU A 198 4.48 -12.68 -11.95
N PRO A 199 4.50 -11.34 -11.84
CA PRO A 199 5.40 -10.52 -12.64
C PRO A 199 6.88 -10.61 -12.24
N PHE A 200 7.17 -11.12 -11.03
CA PHE A 200 8.53 -11.21 -10.51
C PHE A 200 9.32 -12.43 -11.01
N GLY A 201 8.74 -13.28 -11.86
CA GLY A 201 9.32 -14.59 -12.19
C GLY A 201 9.43 -15.53 -10.98
N THR A 202 8.65 -15.25 -9.93
CA THR A 202 8.55 -16.05 -8.70
C THR A 202 7.08 -16.37 -8.43
N ALA A 203 6.79 -17.12 -7.37
CA ALA A 203 5.43 -17.36 -6.91
C ALA A 203 4.78 -16.13 -6.24
N GLN A 204 5.48 -15.00 -6.10
CA GLN A 204 4.91 -13.81 -5.49
C GLN A 204 3.88 -13.15 -6.41
N CYS A 205 2.68 -12.94 -5.88
CA CYS A 205 1.60 -12.23 -6.55
C CYS A 205 1.75 -10.72 -6.31
N ALA A 206 1.36 -9.94 -7.31
CA ALA A 206 1.38 -8.48 -7.24
C ALA A 206 0.06 -7.89 -7.71
N LEU A 207 -0.22 -6.66 -7.30
CA LEU A 207 -1.34 -5.87 -7.80
C LEU A 207 -0.78 -4.65 -8.55
N ASP A 208 -1.29 -4.36 -9.73
CA ASP A 208 -1.15 -3.03 -10.32
C ASP A 208 -2.16 -2.13 -9.59
N TYR A 209 -1.67 -1.13 -8.86
CA TYR A 209 -2.56 -0.21 -8.15
C TYR A 209 -3.22 0.81 -9.12
N GLY A 210 -3.04 0.65 -10.44
CA GLY A 210 -3.67 1.45 -11.48
C GLY A 210 -3.17 2.89 -11.48
N MET A 211 -1.90 3.08 -11.14
CA MET A 211 -1.33 4.39 -10.89
C MET A 211 -0.72 4.94 -12.17
N ASP A 212 -1.39 5.93 -12.78
CA ASP A 212 -0.75 6.81 -13.75
C ASP A 212 0.14 7.84 -13.02
N ARG A 213 1.19 7.32 -12.40
CA ARG A 213 2.17 8.09 -11.62
C ARG A 213 3.56 7.74 -12.08
N ASP A 214 4.38 8.75 -12.26
CA ASP A 214 5.80 8.52 -12.54
C ASP A 214 6.55 8.04 -11.28
N PRO A 215 7.80 7.57 -11.41
CA PRO A 215 8.55 7.04 -10.27
C PRO A 215 8.71 8.03 -9.10
N LEU A 216 8.81 9.35 -9.35
CA LEU A 216 9.01 10.31 -8.26
C LEU A 216 7.72 10.55 -7.49
N GLU A 217 6.58 10.59 -8.17
CA GLU A 217 5.28 10.63 -7.51
C GLU A 217 4.99 9.37 -6.72
N MET A 218 5.36 8.21 -7.26
CA MET A 218 5.28 6.93 -6.54
C MET A 218 6.02 6.99 -5.21
N ALA A 219 7.27 7.49 -5.22
CA ALA A 219 8.05 7.69 -4.01
C ALA A 219 7.37 8.65 -3.02
N ILE A 220 6.76 9.74 -3.51
CA ILE A 220 6.13 10.76 -2.66
C ILE A 220 4.81 10.28 -2.05
N VAL A 221 3.99 9.58 -2.83
CA VAL A 221 2.62 9.18 -2.44
C VAL A 221 2.63 7.87 -1.66
N TYR A 222 3.40 6.88 -2.13
CA TYR A 222 3.38 5.53 -1.55
C TYR A 222 4.64 5.17 -0.77
N GLY A 223 5.70 5.98 -0.88
CA GLY A 223 6.92 5.77 -0.11
C GLY A 223 7.82 4.66 -0.62
N PHE A 224 7.65 4.22 -1.87
CA PHE A 224 8.52 3.21 -2.49
C PHE A 224 8.90 3.58 -3.93
N PHE A 225 9.94 2.92 -4.42
CA PHE A 225 10.37 2.99 -5.80
C PHE A 225 10.06 1.66 -6.50
N ASP A 226 9.39 1.73 -7.64
CA ASP A 226 9.18 0.58 -8.52
C ASP A 226 9.92 0.81 -9.85
N PRO A 227 10.90 -0.05 -10.20
CA PRO A 227 11.64 0.06 -11.45
C PRO A 227 10.81 -0.31 -12.69
N SER A 228 9.62 -0.89 -12.54
CA SER A 228 8.73 -1.26 -13.65
C SER A 228 7.82 -0.12 -14.13
N THR A 229 7.51 0.86 -13.27
CA THR A 229 6.58 1.96 -13.59
C THR A 229 7.10 2.84 -14.73
N GLY A 230 6.31 3.13 -15.76
CA GLY A 230 6.73 4.03 -16.85
C GLY A 230 7.04 5.46 -16.38
N ILE A 231 7.81 6.21 -17.16
CA ILE A 231 7.92 7.67 -17.01
C ILE A 231 6.90 8.27 -17.97
N THR A 232 5.87 8.94 -17.45
CA THR A 232 4.83 9.55 -18.27
C THR A 232 5.42 10.71 -19.08
N ASP A 233 5.30 10.63 -20.41
CA ASP A 233 5.78 11.66 -21.32
C ASP A 233 5.02 12.97 -21.11
N GLY A 234 5.75 14.09 -20.98
CA GLY A 234 5.18 15.44 -20.93
C GLY A 234 5.50 16.26 -19.68
N ARG A 235 6.13 15.67 -18.65
CA ARG A 235 6.67 16.46 -17.53
C ARG A 235 8.01 17.06 -17.92
N GLY A 236 8.04 18.37 -18.05
CA GLY A 236 9.27 19.16 -18.21
C GLY A 236 10.08 19.16 -16.92
N TYR A 237 10.64 18.01 -16.57
CA TYR A 237 11.49 17.85 -15.40
C TYR A 237 12.72 18.74 -15.48
N ASP A 238 12.97 19.52 -14.42
CA ASP A 238 14.24 20.20 -14.21
C ASP A 238 15.32 19.17 -13.86
N ILE A 239 16.18 18.85 -14.83
CA ILE A 239 17.26 17.87 -14.68
C ILE A 239 18.23 18.28 -13.56
N ASP A 240 18.51 19.57 -13.37
CA ASP A 240 19.40 20.05 -12.32
C ASP A 240 18.77 19.87 -10.94
N ALA A 241 17.46 20.10 -10.82
CA ALA A 241 16.72 19.80 -9.60
C ALA A 241 16.73 18.29 -9.28
N LEU A 242 16.54 17.42 -10.28
CA LEU A 242 16.63 15.96 -10.10
C LEU A 242 18.05 15.52 -9.68
N LYS A 243 19.10 16.05 -10.32
CA LYS A 243 20.49 15.79 -9.93
C LYS A 243 20.79 16.23 -8.50
N ARG A 244 20.22 17.37 -8.08
CA ARG A 244 20.31 17.83 -6.69
C ARG A 244 19.62 16.89 -5.70
N ILE A 245 18.43 16.35 -6.03
CA ILE A 245 17.76 15.32 -5.23
C ILE A 245 18.67 14.11 -5.06
N ILE A 246 19.26 13.61 -6.15
CA ILE A 246 20.17 12.45 -6.11
C ILE A 246 21.35 12.71 -5.18
N ALA A 247 22.04 13.85 -5.34
CA ALA A 247 23.21 14.20 -4.54
C ALA A 247 22.89 14.28 -3.05
N LEU A 248 21.79 14.95 -2.69
CA LEU A 248 21.35 15.13 -1.30
C LEU A 248 20.86 13.83 -0.67
N ALA A 249 20.22 12.96 -1.44
CA ALA A 249 19.73 11.67 -0.95
C ALA A 249 20.80 10.56 -0.94
N SER A 250 22.02 10.83 -1.42
CA SER A 250 23.14 9.88 -1.47
C SER A 250 24.16 10.09 -0.34
N THR A 251 23.92 11.00 0.59
CA THR A 251 24.84 11.24 1.71
C THR A 251 24.87 10.05 2.66
N ALA A 252 26.00 9.84 3.35
CA ALA A 252 26.17 8.70 4.26
C ALA A 252 25.20 8.73 5.47
N ASP A 253 24.66 9.90 5.79
CA ASP A 253 23.70 10.17 6.84
C ASP A 253 22.24 10.31 6.32
N ALA A 254 21.99 10.07 5.03
CA ALA A 254 20.64 10.14 4.49
C ALA A 254 19.74 9.09 5.15
N PRO A 255 18.53 9.47 5.61
CA PRO A 255 17.61 8.51 6.21
C PRO A 255 17.10 7.51 5.17
N GLU A 256 16.58 6.38 5.64
CA GLU A 256 16.02 5.33 4.77
C GLU A 256 14.95 5.89 3.81
N SER A 257 14.13 6.83 4.28
CA SER A 257 13.10 7.49 3.48
C SER A 257 13.63 8.33 2.30
N ALA A 258 14.93 8.65 2.26
CA ALA A 258 15.53 9.34 1.11
C ALA A 258 15.74 8.38 -0.09
N GLN A 259 15.79 7.07 0.15
CA GLN A 259 16.13 6.07 -0.86
C GLN A 259 15.12 6.02 -2.03
N PRO A 260 13.79 6.00 -1.81
CA PRO A 260 12.83 6.04 -2.91
C PRO A 260 13.00 7.29 -3.78
N LEU A 261 13.20 8.46 -3.17
CA LEU A 261 13.43 9.72 -3.90
C LEU A 261 14.69 9.66 -4.77
N ARG A 262 15.78 9.13 -4.22
CA ARG A 262 17.06 8.97 -4.93
C ARG A 262 16.92 8.08 -6.15
N LEU A 263 16.32 6.90 -5.97
CA LEU A 263 16.16 5.90 -7.04
C LEU A 263 15.25 6.41 -8.15
N SER A 264 14.13 7.04 -7.79
CA SER A 264 13.21 7.66 -8.74
C SER A 264 13.85 8.78 -9.54
N ALA A 265 14.51 9.73 -8.87
CA ALA A 265 15.20 10.83 -9.56
C ALA A 265 16.31 10.33 -10.48
N ALA A 266 17.12 9.37 -10.03
CA ALA A 266 18.18 8.76 -10.84
C ALA A 266 17.64 8.04 -12.08
N ARG A 267 16.49 7.37 -11.96
CA ARG A 267 15.83 6.74 -13.10
C ARG A 267 15.36 7.76 -14.12
N ILE A 268 14.70 8.84 -13.67
CA ILE A 268 14.20 9.89 -14.56
C ILE A 268 15.35 10.60 -15.28
N VAL A 269 16.45 10.92 -14.59
CA VAL A 269 17.64 11.53 -15.22
C VAL A 269 18.21 10.64 -16.32
N ARG A 270 18.40 9.32 -16.05
CA ARG A 270 18.92 8.39 -17.05
C ARG A 270 18.05 8.32 -18.30
N GLU A 271 16.73 8.28 -18.13
CA GLU A 271 15.78 8.25 -19.24
C GLU A 271 15.86 9.53 -20.09
N LEU A 272 15.85 10.71 -19.44
CA LEU A 272 15.91 11.99 -20.13
C LEU A 272 17.24 12.18 -20.88
N GLU A 273 18.36 11.77 -20.28
CA GLU A 273 19.68 11.83 -20.92
C GLU A 273 19.81 10.84 -22.09
N SER A 274 19.07 9.72 -22.08
CA SER A 274 19.07 8.74 -23.19
C SER A 274 18.32 9.22 -24.44
N ARG A 275 17.48 10.25 -24.29
CA ARG A 275 16.64 10.82 -25.36
C ARG A 275 17.25 12.07 -26.01
N ALA A 276 18.30 12.63 -25.41
CA ALA A 276 18.98 13.85 -25.87
C ALA A 276 20.15 13.53 -26.81
#